data_AF-A0A8T4K8L0-F1
#
_entry.id   AF-A0A8T4K8L0-F1
#
_cell.length_a   1.000
_cell.length_b   1.000
_cell.length_c   1.000
_cell.angle_alpha   90.00
_cell.angle_beta   90.00
_cell.angle_gamma   90.00
#
_symmetry.space_group_name_H-M   'P 1'
#
loop_
_entity.id
_entity.type
_entity.pdbx_description
1 polymer ?
#
loop_
_entity_poly.entity_id
_entity_poly.type
_entity_poly.pdbx_seq_one_letter_code
_entity_poly.pdbx_strand_id
1 'polypeptide(L)' 'MSNREYAHQLLDRVPESKIYYIMGILEGAAIPEEEPNAETLEAFAEIDEMKRTGAGQHFSGSTEDLFKMILED' A
#
# COMPACT_ATOMS: atom_id res chain seq x y z
N MET A 1 -14.63 -22.82 -18.12
CA MET A 1 -13.68 -22.95 -17.00
C MET A 1 -13.31 -21.56 -16.57
N SER A 2 -13.52 -21.22 -15.30
CA SER A 2 -13.14 -19.93 -14.74
C SER A 2 -11.65 -19.88 -14.42
N ASN A 3 -11.09 -18.68 -14.31
CA ASN A 3 -9.71 -18.49 -13.86
C ASN A 3 -9.47 -19.12 -12.48
N ARG A 4 -10.49 -19.11 -11.60
CA ARG A 4 -10.44 -19.75 -10.27
C ARG A 4 -10.32 -21.27 -10.40
N GLU A 5 -11.17 -21.89 -11.22
CA GLU A 5 -11.11 -23.34 -11.47
C GLU A 5 -9.76 -23.76 -12.05
N TYR A 6 -9.21 -22.97 -12.98
CA TYR A 6 -7.90 -23.22 -13.56
C TYR A 6 -6.76 -23.06 -12.54
N ALA A 7 -6.83 -22.06 -11.66
CA ALA A 7 -5.85 -21.86 -10.59
C ALA A 7 -5.81 -23.05 -9.62
N HIS A 8 -6.97 -23.61 -9.24
CA HIS A 8 -7.01 -24.83 -8.42
C HIS A 8 -6.34 -26.02 -9.12
N GLN A 9 -6.60 -26.23 -10.41
CA GLN A 9 -5.94 -27.30 -11.18
C GLN A 9 -4.41 -27.12 -11.28
N LEU A 10 -3.93 -25.88 -11.28
CA LEU A 10 -2.49 -25.60 -11.24
C LEU A 10 -1.91 -25.96 -9.87
N LEU A 11 -2.58 -25.57 -8.79
CA LEU A 11 -2.15 -25.88 -7.42
C LEU A 11 -2.05 -27.39 -7.18
N ASP A 12 -3.02 -28.17 -7.67
CA ASP A 12 -3.03 -29.63 -7.52
C ASP A 12 -1.81 -30.32 -8.20
N ARG A 13 -1.14 -29.64 -9.14
CA ARG A 13 0.04 -30.16 -9.85
C ARG A 13 1.36 -29.71 -9.23
N VAL A 14 1.32 -28.78 -8.28
CA VAL A 14 2.54 -28.28 -7.62
C VAL A 14 3.00 -29.31 -6.59
N PRO A 15 4.27 -29.76 -6.63
CA PRO A 15 4.79 -30.63 -5.58
C PRO A 15 4.69 -29.94 -4.21
N GLU A 16 4.30 -30.69 -3.17
CA GLU A 16 4.16 -30.18 -1.80
C GLU A 16 5.38 -29.38 -1.33
N SER A 17 6.59 -29.85 -1.66
CA SER A 17 7.86 -29.17 -1.33
C SER A 17 8.03 -27.78 -1.95
N LYS A 18 7.14 -27.37 -2.86
CA LYS A 18 7.14 -26.06 -3.54
C LYS A 18 5.89 -25.23 -3.24
N ILE A 19 4.89 -25.77 -2.54
CA ILE A 19 3.64 -25.05 -2.21
C ILE A 19 3.93 -23.79 -1.40
N TYR A 20 4.94 -23.83 -0.52
CA TYR A 20 5.33 -22.68 0.31
C TYR A 20 5.69 -21.42 -0.50
N TYR A 21 6.19 -21.56 -1.74
CA TYR A 21 6.47 -20.41 -2.60
C TYR A 21 5.20 -19.71 -3.09
N ILE A 22 4.08 -20.42 -3.12
CA ILE A 22 2.80 -19.95 -3.67
C ILE A 22 1.90 -19.42 -2.55
N MET A 23 2.02 -19.99 -1.35
CA MET A 23 1.20 -19.58 -0.18
C MET A 23 1.23 -18.07 0.04
N GLY A 24 2.42 -17.45 0.11
CA GLY A 24 2.53 -16.01 0.33
C GLY A 24 1.88 -15.15 -0.76
N ILE A 25 1.88 -15.63 -2.00
CA ILE A 25 1.19 -14.93 -3.10
C ILE A 25 -0.34 -15.01 -2.92
N LEU A 26 -0.86 -16.19 -2.54
CA LEU A 26 -2.29 -16.38 -2.30
C LEU A 26 -2.77 -15.62 -1.05
N GLU A 27 -1.97 -15.62 0.02
CA GLU A 27 -2.24 -14.83 1.23
C GLU A 27 -2.30 -13.34 0.91
N GLY A 28 -1.33 -12.83 0.15
CA GLY A 28 -1.32 -11.43 -0.29
C GLY A 28 -2.51 -11.08 -1.18
N ALA A 29 -2.87 -11.96 -2.12
CA ALA A 29 -4.02 -11.76 -3.01
C ALA A 29 -5.37 -11.88 -2.29
N ALA A 30 -5.41 -12.48 -1.09
CA ALA A 30 -6.58 -12.57 -0.26
C ALA A 30 -6.77 -11.35 0.65
N ILE A 31 -5.77 -10.46 0.75
CA ILE A 31 -5.92 -9.17 1.41
C ILE A 31 -6.97 -8.37 0.62
N PRO A 32 -8.05 -7.91 1.27
CA PRO A 32 -9.07 -7.14 0.59
C PRO A 32 -8.47 -5.83 0.07
N GLU A 33 -8.98 -5.36 -1.06
CA GLU A 33 -8.75 -3.97 -1.44
C GLU A 33 -9.44 -3.09 -0.38
N GLU A 34 -8.66 -2.23 0.26
CA GLU A 34 -9.17 -1.25 1.20
C GLU A 34 -9.18 0.13 0.53
N GLU A 35 -10.29 0.83 0.65
CA GLU A 35 -10.33 2.25 0.34
C GLU A 35 -9.90 3.04 1.59
N PRO A 36 -9.04 4.07 1.45
CA PRO A 36 -8.75 4.98 2.55
C PRO A 36 -10.05 5.55 3.12
N ASN A 37 -10.07 5.79 4.43
CA ASN A 37 -11.22 6.41 5.08
C ASN A 37 -11.44 7.85 4.56
N ALA A 38 -12.61 8.42 4.85
CA ALA A 38 -12.98 9.76 4.39
C ALA A 38 -11.92 10.82 4.77
N GLU A 39 -11.40 10.78 6.00
CA GLU A 39 -10.36 11.71 6.48
C GLU A 39 -9.08 11.62 5.64
N THR A 40 -8.66 10.41 5.28
CA THR A 40 -7.46 10.21 4.44
C THR A 40 -7.69 10.71 3.02
N LEU A 41 -8.89 10.50 2.46
CA LEU A 41 -9.24 10.99 1.13
C LEU A 41 -9.28 12.53 1.11
N GLU A 42 -9.78 13.16 2.17
CA GLU A 42 -9.76 14.62 2.32
C GLU A 42 -8.33 15.17 2.40
N ALA A 43 -7.45 14.52 3.18
CA ALA A 43 -6.04 14.87 3.26
C ALA A 43 -5.32 14.74 1.89
N PHE A 44 -5.67 13.74 1.08
CA PHE A 44 -5.13 13.62 -0.28
C PHE A 44 -5.58 14.78 -1.18
N ALA A 45 -6.85 15.17 -1.11
CA ALA A 45 -7.37 16.32 -1.87
C ALA A 45 -6.69 17.63 -1.47
N GLU A 46 -6.44 17.84 -0.17
CA GLU A 46 -5.68 18.98 0.33
C GLU A 46 -4.25 19.01 -0.24
N ILE A 47 -3.54 17.88 -0.21
CA ILE A 47 -2.18 17.76 -0.74
C ILE A 47 -2.15 18.06 -2.26
N ASP A 48 -3.13 17.57 -3.01
CA ASP A 48 -3.18 17.83 -4.46
C ASP A 48 -3.41 19.31 -4.76
N GLU A 49 -4.20 20.01 -3.94
CA GLU A 49 -4.36 21.46 -4.03
C GLU A 49 -3.08 22.21 -3.65
N MET A 50 -2.38 21.77 -2.59
CA MET A 50 -1.07 22.31 -2.21
C MET A 50 -0.04 22.15 -3.33
N LYS A 51 -0.03 21.01 -4.03
CA LYS A 51 0.84 20.80 -5.19
C LYS A 51 0.47 21.73 -6.35
N ARG A 52 -0.82 21.90 -6.63
CA ARG A 52 -1.32 22.77 -7.71
C ARG A 52 -0.96 24.23 -7.47
N THR A 53 -1.03 24.68 -6.22
CA THR A 53 -0.79 26.07 -5.82
C THR A 53 0.66 26.36 -5.42
N GLY A 54 1.45 25.31 -5.17
CA GLY A 54 2.80 25.45 -4.58
C GLY A 54 2.77 25.88 -3.11
N ALA A 55 1.64 25.73 -2.42
CA ALA A 55 1.44 26.19 -1.04
C ALA A 55 1.90 25.19 0.04
N GLY A 56 2.37 24.00 -0.36
CA GLY A 56 2.83 22.97 0.59
C GLY A 56 4.06 23.41 1.39
N GLN A 57 4.14 22.98 2.64
CA GLN A 57 5.34 23.23 3.46
C GLN A 57 6.52 22.42 2.91
N HIS A 58 7.62 23.10 2.63
CA HIS A 58 8.88 22.48 2.25
C HIS A 58 9.87 22.58 3.42
N PHE A 59 10.54 21.47 3.71
CA PHE A 59 11.59 21.42 4.71
C PHE A 59 12.96 21.25 4.07
N SER A 60 13.94 21.99 4.56
CA SER A 60 15.36 21.85 4.18
C SER A 60 16.20 21.80 5.45
N GLY A 61 17.05 20.80 5.59
CA GLY A 61 17.86 20.59 6.79
C GLY A 61 18.19 19.12 6.99
N SER A 62 18.66 18.77 8.19
CA SER A 62 18.87 17.36 8.54
C SER A 62 17.54 16.69 8.93
N THR A 63 17.51 15.36 8.89
CA THR A 63 16.38 14.58 9.43
C THR A 63 16.17 14.85 10.92
N GLU A 64 17.23 15.12 11.69
CA GLU A 64 17.13 15.47 13.11
C GLU A 64 16.35 16.79 13.29
N ASP A 65 16.63 17.79 12.46
CA ASP A 65 15.95 19.08 12.51
C ASP A 65 14.48 18.97 12.09
N LEU A 66 14.17 18.09 11.13
CA LEU A 66 12.77 17.79 10.75
C LEU A 66 11.99 17.20 11.93
N PHE A 67 12.58 16.24 12.65
CA PHE A 67 11.92 15.64 13.80
C PHE A 67 11.75 16.61 14.96
N LYS A 68 12.71 17.50 15.20
CA LYS A 68 12.53 18.59 16.18
C LYS A 68 11.32 19.46 15.81
N MET A 69 11.23 19.88 14.53
CA MET A 69 10.10 20.68 14.05
C MET A 69 8.75 19.97 14.24
N ILE A 70 8.63 18.69 13.86
CA ILE A 70 7.34 17.95 13.94
C ILE A 70 6.93 17.66 15.39
N LEU A 71 7.88 17.49 16.31
CA LEU A 71 7.61 17.09 17.70
C LEU A 71 7.48 18.29 18.67
N GLU A 72 7.80 19.50 18.22
CA GLU A 72 7.68 20.74 19.01
C GLU A 72 6.35 21.48 18.79
N ASP A 73 5.54 21.08 17.80
CA ASP A 73 4.13 21.49 17.60
C ASP A 73 3.16 20.73 18.54
#